data_AF-A0A218WU19-F1
#
_entry.id   AF-A0A218WU19-F1
#
_cell.length_a   1.000
_cell.length_b   1.000
_cell.length_c   1.000
_cell.angle_alpha   90.00
_cell.angle_beta   90.00
_cell.angle_gamma   90.00
#
_symmetry.space_group_name_H-M   'P 1'
#
loop_
_entity.id
_entity.type
_entity.pdbx_description
1 polymer ?
#
loop_
_entity_poly.entity_id
_entity_poly.type
_entity_poly.pdbx_seq_one_letter_code
_entity_poly.pdbx_strand_id
1 'polypeptide(L)'
;MNHNELLQQKLGELQKMFPHCVFVYADFWKAYMKVLSGLHRFGFVEPFKACRGSGGGHFNFDLKNLCGSPHSSICAKAAEHIVWDGIHFSAAMYKVIAKLFIQGGFTHPSFATLLKFKKGLIPHI
;
A
#
# COMPACT_ATOMS: atom_id res chain seq x y z
N MET A 1 -17.32 -11.10 7.10
CA MET A 1 -16.52 -10.27 8.03
C MET A 1 -15.14 -10.09 7.40
N ASN A 2 -14.77 -8.86 7.02
CA ASN A 2 -13.56 -8.56 6.25
C ASN A 2 -12.37 -8.34 7.20
N HIS A 3 -11.17 -8.85 6.86
CA HIS A 3 -9.93 -8.69 7.64
C HIS A 3 -9.71 -7.24 8.14
N ASN A 4 -9.92 -6.25 7.27
CA ASN A 4 -9.66 -4.85 7.59
C ASN A 4 -10.64 -4.27 8.62
N GLU A 5 -11.88 -4.78 8.67
CA GLU A 5 -12.88 -4.36 9.66
C GLU A 5 -12.50 -4.87 11.05
N LEU A 6 -12.11 -6.15 11.12
CA LEU A 6 -11.63 -6.78 12.37
C LEU A 6 -10.38 -6.11 12.91
N LEU A 7 -9.43 -5.79 12.04
CA LEU A 7 -8.21 -5.08 12.42
C LEU A 7 -8.54 -3.70 13.03
N GLN A 8 -9.40 -2.92 12.38
CA GLN A 8 -9.81 -1.60 12.90
C GLN A 8 -10.57 -1.72 14.23
N GLN A 9 -11.43 -2.72 14.39
CA GLN A 9 -12.09 -2.98 15.67
C GLN A 9 -11.07 -3.27 16.77
N LYS A 10 -10.09 -4.14 16.51
CA LYS A 10 -9.04 -4.47 17.48
C LYS A 10 -8.16 -3.29 17.82
N LEU A 11 -7.85 -2.42 16.86
CA LEU A 11 -7.14 -1.16 17.13
C LEU A 11 -7.96 -0.24 18.04
N GLY A 12 -9.29 -0.18 17.87
CA GLY A 12 -10.17 0.58 18.75
C GLY A 12 -10.24 0.02 20.18
N GLU A 13 -10.22 -1.31 20.34
CA GLU A 13 -10.10 -1.97 21.65
C GLU A 13 -8.75 -1.64 22.32
N LEU A 14 -7.65 -1.72 21.57
CA LEU A 14 -6.32 -1.39 22.08
C LEU A 14 -6.20 0.09 22.49
N GLN A 15 -6.78 1.03 21.74
CA GLN A 15 -6.78 2.45 22.12
C GLN A 15 -7.46 2.68 23.47
N LYS A 16 -8.54 1.94 23.78
CA LYS A 16 -9.22 2.02 25.09
C LYS A 16 -8.37 1.44 26.23
N MET A 17 -7.62 0.37 25.96
CA MET A 17 -6.75 -0.27 26.94
C MET A 17 -5.48 0.54 27.22
N PHE A 18 -4.98 1.27 26.21
CA PHE A 18 -3.72 2.00 26.28
C PHE A 18 -3.93 3.47 25.85
N PRO A 19 -4.57 4.30 26.70
CA PRO A 19 -4.90 5.69 26.35
C PRO A 19 -3.68 6.58 26.10
N HIS A 20 -2.50 6.20 26.61
CA HIS A 20 -1.26 6.94 26.37
C HIS A 20 -0.56 6.55 25.05
N CYS A 21 -1.03 5.51 24.37
CA CYS A 21 -0.50 5.08 23.08
C CYS A 21 -1.31 5.69 21.94
N VAL A 22 -0.65 5.91 20.79
CA VAL A 22 -1.32 6.31 19.55
C VAL A 22 -1.27 5.13 18.58
N PHE A 23 -2.41 4.52 18.33
CA PHE A 23 -2.54 3.51 17.29
C PHE A 23 -2.91 4.17 15.96
N VAL A 24 -2.15 3.86 14.91
CA VAL A 24 -2.37 4.41 13.57
C VAL A 24 -2.72 3.28 12.62
N TYR A 25 -3.91 3.35 12.02
CA TYR A 25 -4.29 2.46 10.94
C TYR A 25 -3.88 3.09 9.60
N ALA A 26 -2.90 2.47 8.92
CA ALA A 26 -2.55 2.82 7.55
C ALA A 26 -3.47 2.07 6.59
N ASP A 27 -4.43 2.77 5.98
CA ASP A 27 -5.46 2.18 5.13
C ASP A 27 -4.89 1.89 3.72
N PHE A 28 -4.03 0.86 3.66
CA PHE A 28 -3.37 0.42 2.44
C PHE A 28 -4.39 0.04 1.37
N TRP A 29 -5.51 -0.58 1.77
CA TRP A 29 -6.55 -1.00 0.84
C TRP A 29 -7.19 0.18 0.13
N LYS A 30 -7.64 1.23 0.86
CA LYS A 30 -8.17 2.43 0.21
C LYS A 30 -7.12 3.16 -0.60
N ALA A 31 -5.86 3.21 -0.14
CA ALA A 31 -4.78 3.85 -0.89
C ALA A 31 -4.51 3.13 -2.22
N TYR A 32 -4.47 1.79 -2.19
CA TYR A 32 -4.36 0.95 -3.38
C TYR A 32 -5.53 1.18 -4.35
N MET A 33 -6.78 1.15 -3.86
CA MET A 33 -7.95 1.41 -4.69
C MET A 33 -7.97 2.82 -5.28
N LYS A 34 -7.46 3.82 -4.55
CA LYS A 34 -7.29 5.18 -5.06
C LYS A 34 -6.35 5.21 -6.27
N VAL A 35 -5.24 4.46 -6.22
CA VAL A 35 -4.32 4.34 -7.35
C VAL A 35 -4.98 3.62 -8.52
N LEU A 36 -5.63 2.48 -8.29
CA LEU A 36 -6.32 1.73 -9.35
C LEU A 36 -7.39 2.58 -10.06
N SER A 37 -8.14 3.40 -9.33
CA SER A 37 -9.16 4.29 -9.92
C SER A 37 -8.59 5.44 -10.76
N GLY A 38 -7.26 5.60 -10.85
CA GLY A 38 -6.64 6.64 -11.65
C GLY A 38 -5.16 6.42 -11.93
N LEU A 39 -4.82 5.26 -12.49
CA LEU A 39 -3.46 4.80 -12.77
C LEU A 39 -2.54 5.90 -13.34
N HIS A 40 -2.97 6.53 -14.43
CA HIS A 40 -2.17 7.53 -15.14
C HIS A 40 -1.86 8.77 -14.29
N ARG A 41 -2.74 9.16 -13.37
CA ARG A 41 -2.48 10.29 -12.44
C ARG A 41 -1.31 10.00 -11.50
N PHE A 42 -1.01 8.73 -11.28
CA PHE A 42 0.08 8.27 -10.44
C PHE A 42 1.29 7.76 -11.24
N GLY A 43 1.27 7.88 -12.57
CA GLY A 43 2.36 7.45 -13.45
C GLY A 43 2.35 5.96 -13.79
N PHE A 44 1.28 5.23 -13.49
CA PHE A 44 1.15 3.82 -13.85
C PHE A 44 0.43 3.65 -15.19
N VAL A 45 0.82 2.59 -15.89
CA VAL A 45 0.22 2.12 -17.14
C VAL A 45 -0.27 0.68 -16.97
N GLU A 46 0.52 -0.17 -16.31
CA GLU A 46 0.23 -1.60 -16.17
C GLU A 46 -0.13 -1.95 -14.72
N PRO A 47 -1.43 -2.18 -14.43
CA PRO A 47 -1.90 -2.45 -13.08
C PRO A 47 -1.73 -3.89 -12.59
N PHE A 48 -1.66 -4.88 -13.50
CA PHE A 48 -1.85 -6.28 -13.13
C PHE A 48 -0.71 -7.20 -13.56
N LYS A 49 -0.07 -6.92 -14.69
CA LYS A 49 1.05 -7.73 -15.17
C LYS A 49 2.28 -7.49 -14.31
N ALA A 50 2.91 -8.56 -13.82
CA ALA A 50 4.16 -8.47 -13.09
C ALA A 50 5.29 -7.99 -14.01
N CYS A 51 6.03 -6.97 -13.58
CA CYS A 51 7.21 -6.50 -14.30
C CYS A 51 8.32 -7.55 -14.32
N ARG A 52 8.57 -8.21 -13.19
CA ARG A 52 9.56 -9.26 -13.01
C ARG A 52 8.89 -10.61 -12.78
N GLY A 53 8.53 -11.27 -13.87
CA GLY A 53 7.62 -12.41 -13.84
C GLY A 53 7.90 -13.46 -14.90
N SER A 54 7.12 -14.53 -14.86
CA SER A 54 7.26 -15.74 -15.68
C SER A 54 5.89 -16.23 -16.13
N GLY A 55 5.83 -17.11 -17.13
CA GLY A 55 4.58 -17.72 -17.60
C GLY A 55 3.75 -16.86 -18.55
N GLY A 56 4.03 -15.56 -18.69
CA GLY A 56 3.33 -14.69 -19.64
C GLY A 56 1.85 -14.48 -19.30
N GLY A 57 1.02 -14.28 -20.33
CA GLY A 57 -0.41 -14.02 -20.15
C GLY A 57 -0.72 -12.68 -19.45
N HIS A 58 -1.93 -12.60 -18.86
CA HIS A 58 -2.45 -11.36 -18.26
C HIS A 58 -1.69 -10.88 -17.03
N PHE A 59 -1.18 -11.81 -16.21
CA PHE A 59 -0.50 -11.47 -14.95
C PHE A 59 1.03 -11.63 -15.01
N ASN A 60 1.57 -12.33 -16.01
CA ASN A 60 3.00 -12.69 -16.07
C ASN A 60 3.50 -13.31 -14.76
N PHE A 61 2.70 -14.20 -14.18
CA PHE A 61 3.00 -14.84 -12.90
C PHE A 61 2.85 -16.35 -13.00
N ASP A 62 3.85 -17.07 -12.51
CA ASP A 62 3.86 -18.52 -12.40
C ASP A 62 4.44 -18.91 -11.03
N LEU A 63 3.62 -19.57 -10.20
CA LEU A 63 3.99 -20.03 -8.86
C LEU A 63 5.18 -20.99 -8.86
N LYS A 64 5.44 -21.70 -9.97
CA LYS A 64 6.58 -22.62 -10.10
C LYS A 64 7.86 -21.90 -10.53
N ASN A 65 7.76 -20.68 -11.03
CA ASN A 65 8.86 -19.90 -11.57
C ASN A 65 8.83 -18.46 -11.00
N LEU A 66 9.02 -18.36 -9.68
CA LEU A 66 9.03 -17.09 -8.94
C LEU A 66 10.20 -16.17 -9.35
N CYS A 67 10.16 -14.94 -8.88
CA CYS A 67 11.23 -13.96 -9.05
C CYS A 67 12.59 -14.54 -8.60
N GLY A 68 13.60 -14.42 -9.46
CA GLY A 68 14.92 -15.01 -9.26
C GLY A 68 15.09 -16.39 -9.91
N SER A 69 14.02 -17.02 -10.41
CA SER A 69 14.15 -18.19 -11.27
C SER A 69 14.80 -17.85 -12.62
N PRO A 70 15.47 -18.81 -13.29
CA PRO A 70 16.06 -18.60 -14.61
C PRO A 70 15.04 -18.22 -15.71
N HIS A 71 13.77 -18.58 -15.52
CA HIS A 71 12.68 -18.28 -16.45
C HIS A 71 12.02 -16.91 -16.19
N SER A 72 12.48 -16.16 -15.19
CA SER A 72 11.96 -14.84 -14.86
C SER A 72 12.47 -13.79 -15.85
N SER A 73 11.53 -13.13 -16.52
CA SER A 73 11.76 -11.96 -17.36
C SER A 73 11.67 -10.67 -16.54
N ILE A 74 12.23 -9.58 -17.05
CA ILE A 74 12.05 -8.23 -16.50
C ILE A 74 11.50 -7.28 -17.57
N CYS A 75 10.55 -6.45 -17.20
CA CYS A 75 9.96 -5.45 -18.08
C CYS A 75 10.91 -4.26 -18.29
N ALA A 76 10.77 -3.56 -19.42
CA ALA A 76 11.62 -2.41 -19.75
C ALA A 76 11.36 -1.18 -18.85
N LYS A 77 10.14 -1.03 -18.33
CA LYS A 77 9.69 0.16 -17.60
C LYS A 77 9.07 -0.19 -16.26
N ALA A 78 9.91 -0.55 -15.29
CA ALA A 78 9.45 -0.97 -13.96
C ALA A 78 8.66 0.13 -13.20
N ALA A 79 8.94 1.41 -13.48
CA ALA A 79 8.26 2.53 -12.82
C ALA A 79 6.80 2.70 -13.27
N GLU A 80 6.42 2.17 -14.44
CA GLU A 80 5.06 2.25 -14.98
C GLU A 80 4.18 1.06 -14.55
N HIS A 81 4.74 0.08 -13.82
CA HIS A 81 4.05 -1.12 -13.35
C HIS A 81 3.68 -1.01 -11.86
N ILE A 82 2.47 -1.46 -11.51
CA ILE A 82 2.05 -1.59 -10.11
C ILE A 82 2.68 -2.82 -9.45
N VAL A 83 2.68 -3.96 -10.15
CA VAL A 83 3.12 -5.26 -9.63
C VAL A 83 4.58 -5.52 -10.02
N TRP A 84 5.40 -5.88 -9.03
CA TRP A 84 6.78 -6.30 -9.27
C TRP A 84 6.83 -7.75 -9.74
N ASP A 85 6.43 -8.72 -8.92
CA ASP A 85 6.69 -10.15 -9.19
C ASP A 85 5.47 -11.07 -9.07
N GLY A 86 4.28 -10.49 -9.15
CA GLY A 86 3.00 -11.20 -9.00
C GLY A 86 2.56 -11.37 -7.55
N ILE A 87 3.43 -11.07 -6.58
CA ILE A 87 3.13 -11.12 -5.14
C ILE A 87 3.33 -9.72 -4.52
N HIS A 88 4.43 -9.06 -4.86
CA HIS A 88 4.84 -7.78 -4.31
C HIS A 88 4.53 -6.62 -5.27
N PHE A 89 4.31 -5.43 -4.71
CA PHE A 89 4.21 -4.20 -5.48
C PHE A 89 5.58 -3.64 -5.85
N SER A 90 5.61 -2.83 -6.90
CA SER A 90 6.83 -2.15 -7.35
C SER A 90 7.27 -1.06 -6.37
N ALA A 91 8.55 -0.69 -6.44
CA ALA A 91 9.07 0.46 -5.69
C ALA A 91 8.32 1.76 -6.03
N ALA A 92 7.88 1.92 -7.29
CA ALA A 92 7.08 3.06 -7.72
C ALA A 92 5.70 3.08 -7.02
N MET A 93 5.05 1.91 -6.91
CA MET A 93 3.79 1.79 -6.18
C MET A 93 3.95 2.08 -4.69
N TYR A 94 4.97 1.53 -4.03
CA TYR A 94 5.24 1.84 -2.62
C TYR A 94 5.54 3.33 -2.40
N LYS A 95 6.23 4.00 -3.33
CA LYS A 95 6.47 5.45 -3.26
C LYS A 95 5.17 6.25 -3.32
N VAL A 96 4.21 5.84 -4.16
CA VAL A 96 2.89 6.49 -4.24
C VAL A 96 2.07 6.23 -2.97
N ILE A 97 2.03 5.00 -2.49
CA ILE A 97 1.32 4.65 -1.25
C ILE A 97 1.88 5.43 -0.05
N ALA A 98 3.20 5.52 0.08
CA ALA A 98 3.83 6.30 1.15
C ALA A 98 3.42 7.79 1.09
N LYS A 99 3.35 8.39 -0.09
CA LYS A 99 2.84 9.76 -0.27
C LYS A 99 1.36 9.87 0.15
N LEU A 100 0.53 8.89 -0.21
CA LEU A 100 -0.88 8.87 0.19
C LEU A 100 -1.06 8.76 1.72
N PHE A 101 -0.19 8.03 2.42
CA PHE A 101 -0.20 8.00 3.89
C PHE A 101 0.19 9.33 4.52
N ILE A 102 1.23 9.99 3.99
CA ILE A 102 1.79 11.22 4.57
C ILE A 102 0.95 12.45 4.21
N GLN A 103 0.43 12.52 2.98
CA GLN A 103 -0.19 13.72 2.41
C GLN A 103 -1.65 13.51 1.98
N GLY A 104 -2.07 12.25 1.75
CA GLY A 104 -3.37 11.93 1.16
C GLY A 104 -4.48 11.59 2.16
N GLY A 105 -4.19 11.57 3.46
CA GLY A 105 -5.18 11.23 4.49
C GLY A 105 -5.56 9.76 4.57
N PHE A 106 -4.71 8.85 4.04
CA PHE A 106 -4.93 7.40 4.08
C PHE A 106 -4.41 6.74 5.37
N THR A 107 -4.36 7.51 6.44
CA THR A 107 -4.03 7.07 7.80
C THR A 107 -5.13 7.54 8.74
N HIS A 108 -5.43 6.74 9.76
CA HIS A 108 -6.39 7.07 10.79
C HIS A 108 -5.73 6.92 12.17
N PRO A 109 -5.50 8.02 12.91
CA PRO A 109 -5.67 9.44 12.51
C PRO A 109 -4.77 9.82 11.33
N SER A 110 -5.11 10.91 10.62
CA SER A 110 -4.30 11.38 9.49
C SER A 110 -2.90 11.77 9.95
N PHE A 111 -1.88 11.61 9.09
CA PHE A 111 -0.51 12.01 9.41
C PHE A 111 -0.40 13.49 9.82
N ALA A 112 -1.18 14.37 9.21
CA ALA A 112 -1.26 15.78 9.60
C ALA A 112 -1.77 15.94 11.05
N THR A 113 -2.74 15.13 11.48
CA THR A 113 -3.20 15.08 12.87
C THR A 113 -2.09 14.59 13.80
N LEU A 114 -1.34 13.57 13.41
CA LEU A 114 -0.20 13.06 14.20
C LEU A 114 0.88 14.12 14.42
N LEU A 115 1.15 14.96 13.42
CA LEU A 115 2.07 16.09 13.57
C LEU A 115 1.56 17.14 14.56
N LYS A 116 0.24 17.35 14.63
CA LYS A 116 -0.36 18.27 15.62
C LYS A 116 -0.27 17.71 17.04
N PHE A 117 -0.48 16.41 17.23
CA PHE A 117 -0.25 15.73 18.52
C PHE A 117 1.20 15.92 18.98
N LYS A 118 2.17 15.60 18.11
CA LYS A 118 3.60 15.74 18.43
C LYS A 118 4.00 17.16 18.81
N LYS A 119 3.33 18.17 18.27
CA LYS A 119 3.57 19.59 18.56
C LYS A 119 2.79 20.12 19.77
N GLY A 120 1.96 19.30 20.42
CA GLY A 120 1.10 19.74 21.52
C GLY A 120 -0.03 20.69 21.09
N LEU A 121 -0.37 20.73 19.81
CA LEU A 121 -1.38 21.65 19.27
C LEU A 121 -2.82 21.17 19.50
N ILE A 122 -2.98 19.89 19.83
CA ILE A 122 -4.24 19.25 20.19
C ILE A 122 -3.95 18.20 21.28
N PRO A 123 -4.85 17.99 22.24
CA PRO A 123 -4.67 16.97 23.28
C PRO A 123 -4.63 15.57 22.67
N HIS A 124 -3.84 14.68 23.28
CA HIS A 124 -3.95 13.26 23.02
C HIS A 124 -5.29 12.76 23.56
N ILE A 125 -5.99 11.94 22.76
CA ILE A 125 -7.28 11.31 23.10
C ILE A 125 -7.04 10.19 24.10
#